data_AF-A0A844THT2-F1
#
_entry.id   AF-A0A844THT2-F1
#
_cell.length_a   1.000
_cell.length_b   1.000
_cell.length_c   1.000
_cell.angle_alpha   90.00
_cell.angle_beta   90.00
_cell.angle_gamma   90.00
#
_symmetry.space_group_name_H-M   'P 1'
#
loop_
_entity.id
_entity.type
_entity.pdbx_description
1 polymer ?
#
loop_
_entity_poly.entity_id
_entity_poly.type
_entity_poly.pdbx_seq_one_letter_code
_entity_poly.pdbx_strand_id
1 'polypeptide(L)'
;MPMTIDEYAAWAATIAKVDEHPSNERLSYLGLGLAGESGEVADHIKKLLRDDWLDQAGLVDELGDVIYYWACLCAATGQKPSELLEKSAAKIKRRLSEAASR
;
A
#
# COMPACT_ATOMS: atom_id res chain seq x y z
N MET A 1 -0.76 -11.71 -19.88
CA MET A 1 -0.11 -10.48 -19.39
C MET A 1 -0.41 -10.37 -17.90
N PRO A 2 0.51 -9.88 -17.06
CA PRO A 2 0.20 -9.62 -15.66
C PRO A 2 -0.91 -8.57 -15.54
N MET A 3 -1.72 -8.66 -14.48
CA MET A 3 -2.76 -7.66 -14.19
C MET A 3 -2.13 -6.28 -14.01
N THR A 4 -2.81 -5.24 -14.48
CA THR A 4 -2.50 -3.85 -14.15
C THR A 4 -2.81 -3.56 -12.67
N ILE A 5 -2.26 -2.49 -12.11
CA ILE A 5 -2.52 -2.11 -10.71
C ILE A 5 -3.99 -1.76 -10.46
N ASP A 6 -4.68 -1.23 -11.48
CA ASP A 6 -6.10 -0.90 -11.39
C ASP A 6 -6.96 -2.17 -11.42
N GLU A 7 -6.63 -3.13 -12.29
CA GLU A 7 -7.29 -4.45 -12.32
C GLU A 7 -7.04 -5.22 -11.01
N TYR A 8 -5.82 -5.14 -10.47
CA TYR A 8 -5.48 -5.73 -9.18
C TYR A 8 -6.33 -5.13 -8.06
N ALA A 9 -6.46 -3.80 -7.98
CA ALA A 9 -7.27 -3.16 -6.94
C ALA A 9 -8.76 -3.48 -7.08
N ALA A 10 -9.27 -3.52 -8.31
CA ALA A 10 -10.65 -3.93 -8.57
C ALA A 10 -10.89 -5.38 -8.11
N TRP A 11 -9.98 -6.30 -8.42
CA TRP A 11 -10.03 -7.68 -7.93
C TRP A 11 -9.93 -7.76 -6.41
N ALA A 12 -8.96 -7.10 -5.78
CA ALA A 12 -8.77 -7.10 -4.33
C ALA A 12 -10.00 -6.59 -3.59
N ALA A 13 -10.66 -5.55 -4.13
CA ALA A 13 -11.89 -5.02 -3.57
C ALA A 13 -13.04 -6.05 -3.55
N THR A 14 -13.11 -6.93 -4.57
CA THR A 14 -14.10 -8.04 -4.56
C THR A 14 -13.84 -9.04 -3.44
N ILE A 15 -12.57 -9.33 -3.14
CA ILE A 15 -12.18 -10.26 -2.08
C ILE A 15 -12.45 -9.64 -0.71
N ALA A 16 -12.07 -8.38 -0.52
CA ALA A 16 -12.31 -7.61 0.71
C ALA A 16 -13.79 -7.25 0.92
N LYS A 17 -14.65 -7.46 -0.08
CA LYS A 17 -16.07 -7.05 -0.09
C LYS A 17 -16.23 -5.58 0.27
N VAL A 18 -15.46 -4.74 -0.41
CA VAL A 18 -15.49 -3.29 -0.23
C VAL A 18 -15.99 -2.63 -1.52
N ASP A 19 -16.94 -1.71 -1.34
CA ASP A 19 -17.46 -0.84 -2.37
C ASP A 19 -16.92 0.60 -2.18
N GLU A 20 -17.32 1.49 -3.08
CA GLU A 20 -17.05 2.91 -2.90
C GLU A 20 -17.90 3.44 -1.74
N HIS A 21 -17.29 4.11 -0.76
CA HIS A 21 -17.92 4.59 0.47
C HIS A 21 -18.42 3.48 1.42
N PRO A 22 -17.53 2.59 1.89
CA PRO A 22 -17.92 1.51 2.78
C PRO A 22 -18.27 2.04 4.19
N SER A 23 -18.80 1.16 5.04
CA SER A 23 -19.05 1.50 6.44
C SER A 23 -17.77 1.93 7.18
N ASN A 24 -17.91 2.75 8.23
CA ASN A 24 -16.78 3.14 9.09
C ASN A 24 -16.04 1.93 9.67
N GLU A 25 -16.77 0.86 10.00
CA GLU A 25 -16.18 -0.39 10.48
C GLU A 25 -15.30 -1.05 9.41
N ARG A 26 -15.78 -1.13 8.16
CA ARG A 26 -15.00 -1.68 7.04
C ARG A 26 -13.79 -0.81 6.73
N LEU A 27 -13.95 0.51 6.71
CA LEU A 27 -12.83 1.44 6.51
C LEU A 27 -11.79 1.31 7.63
N SER A 28 -12.24 1.15 8.88
CA SER A 28 -11.35 0.92 10.03
C SER A 28 -10.61 -0.40 9.91
N TYR A 29 -11.30 -1.48 9.52
CA TYR A 29 -10.69 -2.78 9.27
C TYR A 29 -9.57 -2.69 8.22
N LEU A 30 -9.82 -2.01 7.10
CA LEU A 30 -8.81 -1.85 6.05
C LEU A 30 -7.63 -0.98 6.49
N GLY A 31 -7.89 0.12 7.20
CA GLY A 31 -6.84 0.99 7.72
C GLY A 31 -5.97 0.32 8.78
N LEU A 32 -6.59 -0.46 9.68
CA LEU A 32 -5.88 -1.23 10.69
C LEU A 32 -5.06 -2.38 10.06
N GLY A 33 -5.61 -3.04 9.03
CA GLY A 33 -4.87 -4.03 8.24
C GLY A 33 -3.62 -3.43 7.63
N LEU A 34 -3.75 -2.33 6.89
CA LEU A 34 -2.59 -1.62 6.30
C LEU A 34 -1.51 -1.29 7.36
N ALA A 35 -1.92 -0.83 8.53
CA ALA A 35 -1.00 -0.50 9.62
C ALA A 35 -0.32 -1.75 10.21
N GLY A 36 -1.05 -2.86 10.33
CA GLY A 36 -0.54 -4.16 10.77
C GLY A 36 0.58 -4.66 9.86
N GLU A 37 0.30 -4.78 8.55
CA GLU A 37 1.28 -5.31 7.59
C GLU A 37 2.50 -4.37 7.43
N SER A 38 2.28 -3.06 7.55
CA SER A 38 3.39 -2.10 7.60
C SER A 38 4.26 -2.31 8.84
N GLY A 39 3.67 -2.73 9.95
CA GLY A 39 4.37 -3.13 11.18
C GLY A 39 5.17 -4.41 11.01
N GLU A 40 4.63 -5.40 10.29
CA GLU A 40 5.32 -6.65 9.96
C GLU A 40 6.54 -6.40 9.07
N VAL A 41 6.41 -5.56 8.04
CA VAL A 41 7.53 -5.05 7.23
C VAL A 41 8.62 -4.44 8.12
N ALA A 42 8.23 -3.56 9.06
CA ALA A 42 9.17 -2.95 9.99
C ALA A 42 9.86 -3.98 10.90
N ASP A 43 9.13 -5.02 11.31
CA ASP A 43 9.66 -6.10 12.13
C ASP A 43 10.68 -6.97 11.40
N HIS A 44 10.49 -7.25 10.11
CA HIS A 44 11.50 -7.90 9.26
C HIS A 44 12.79 -7.08 9.16
N ILE A 45 12.67 -5.77 8.93
CA ILE A 45 13.83 -4.86 8.86
C ILE A 45 14.54 -4.76 10.22
N LYS A 46 13.78 -4.70 11.33
CA LYS A 46 14.32 -4.71 12.70
C LYS A 46 15.08 -6.00 12.99
N LYS A 47 14.57 -7.16 12.55
CA LYS A 47 15.26 -8.46 12.69
C LYS A 47 16.57 -8.47 11.92
N LEU A 48 16.63 -7.93 10.70
CA LEU A 48 17.90 -7.75 9.96
C LEU A 48 18.94 -6.99 10.79
N LEU A 49 18.56 -5.88 11.44
CA LEU A 49 19.49 -5.11 12.25
C LEU A 49 20.00 -5.86 13.50
N ARG A 50 19.20 -6.79 14.04
CA ARG A 50 19.54 -7.59 15.22
C ARG A 50 20.38 -8.82 14.86
N ASP A 51 20.02 -9.48 13.76
CA ASP A 51 20.48 -10.83 13.43
C ASP A 51 21.48 -10.84 12.25
N ASP A 52 21.77 -9.69 11.63
CA ASP A 52 22.58 -9.51 10.41
C ASP A 52 22.14 -10.41 9.24
N TRP A 53 20.87 -10.80 9.27
CA TRP A 53 20.24 -11.67 8.29
C TRP A 53 18.82 -11.19 7.99
N LEU A 54 18.50 -11.07 6.69
CA LEU A 54 17.17 -10.68 6.23
C LEU A 54 16.41 -11.90 5.73
N ASP A 55 15.26 -12.16 6.34
CA ASP A 55 14.24 -13.00 5.73
C ASP A 55 13.59 -12.25 4.56
N GLN A 56 14.19 -12.39 3.38
CA GLN A 56 13.73 -11.71 2.17
C GLN A 56 12.36 -12.21 1.70
N ALA A 57 12.08 -13.51 1.88
CA ALA A 57 10.81 -14.08 1.48
C ALA A 57 9.68 -13.50 2.34
N GLY A 58 9.83 -13.56 3.67
CA GLY A 58 8.87 -12.96 4.58
C GLY A 58 8.67 -11.46 4.33
N LEU A 59 9.75 -10.69 4.13
CA LEU A 59 9.63 -9.26 3.82
C LEU A 59 8.82 -9.00 2.53
N VAL A 60 9.00 -9.82 1.49
CA VAL A 60 8.26 -9.68 0.23
C VAL A 60 6.78 -10.04 0.39
N ASP A 61 6.48 -11.06 1.20
CA ASP A 61 5.10 -11.44 1.52
C ASP A 61 4.37 -10.28 2.23
N GLU A 62 4.99 -9.69 3.27
CA GLU A 62 4.41 -8.55 3.99
C GLU A 62 4.24 -7.30 3.11
N LEU A 63 5.19 -7.05 2.19
CA LEU A 63 5.04 -5.97 1.19
C LEU A 63 3.84 -6.22 0.26
N GLY A 64 3.56 -7.49 -0.05
CA GLY A 64 2.36 -7.89 -0.79
C GLY A 64 1.08 -7.55 -0.03
N ASP A 65 1.04 -7.86 1.25
CA ASP A 65 -0.14 -7.61 2.10
C ASP A 65 -0.36 -6.11 2.34
N VAL A 66 0.71 -5.31 2.47
CA VAL A 66 0.63 -3.84 2.43
C VAL A 66 -0.05 -3.34 1.15
N ILE A 67 0.36 -3.86 -0.01
CA ILE A 67 -0.23 -3.47 -1.31
C ILE A 67 -1.69 -3.90 -1.41
N TYR A 68 -2.06 -5.06 -0.86
CA TYR A 68 -3.45 -5.52 -0.81
C TYR A 68 -4.34 -4.52 -0.06
N TYR A 69 -3.97 -4.14 1.16
CA TYR A 69 -4.76 -3.18 1.94
C TYR A 69 -4.75 -1.77 1.33
N TRP A 70 -3.62 -1.32 0.80
CA TRP A 70 -3.54 -0.04 0.09
C TRP A 70 -4.48 0.00 -1.12
N ALA A 71 -4.52 -1.07 -1.91
CA ALA A 71 -5.38 -1.18 -3.08
C ALA A 71 -6.87 -1.19 -2.68
N CYS A 72 -7.23 -1.93 -1.62
CA CYS A 72 -8.58 -1.93 -1.07
C CYS A 72 -9.00 -0.54 -0.56
N LEU A 73 -8.08 0.22 0.04
CA LEU A 73 -8.33 1.60 0.49
C LEU A 73 -8.49 2.57 -0.68
N CYS A 74 -7.79 2.36 -1.79
CA CYS A 74 -8.02 3.12 -3.02
C CYS A 74 -9.46 2.91 -3.51
N ALA A 75 -9.91 1.65 -3.59
CA ALA A 75 -11.29 1.32 -3.95
C ALA A 75 -12.32 1.92 -2.98
N ALA A 76 -12.08 1.79 -1.67
CA ALA A 76 -12.95 2.34 -0.62
C ALA A 76 -13.15 3.86 -0.72
N THR A 77 -12.16 4.56 -1.27
CA THR A 77 -12.13 6.03 -1.41
C THR A 77 -12.41 6.52 -2.83
N GLY A 78 -12.87 5.62 -3.72
CA GLY A 78 -13.16 5.93 -5.12
C GLY A 78 -11.95 6.38 -5.93
N GLN A 79 -10.73 6.08 -5.46
CA GLN A 79 -9.50 6.46 -6.13
C GLN A 79 -9.00 5.33 -7.03
N LYS A 80 -8.63 5.70 -8.26
CA LYS A 80 -7.94 4.80 -9.17
C LYS A 80 -6.44 4.74 -8.80
N PRO A 81 -5.86 3.55 -8.54
CA PRO A 81 -4.47 3.42 -8.14
C PRO A 81 -3.47 4.11 -9.08
N SER A 82 -3.62 3.93 -10.40
CA SER A 82 -2.74 4.56 -11.39
C SER A 82 -2.73 6.09 -11.28
N GLU A 83 -3.90 6.71 -11.19
CA GLU A 83 -4.03 8.17 -11.04
C GLU A 83 -3.45 8.68 -9.71
N LEU A 84 -3.63 7.91 -8.63
CA LEU A 84 -3.05 8.24 -7.33
C LEU A 84 -1.52 8.20 -7.38
N LEU A 85 -0.95 7.17 -8.01
CA LEU A 85 0.49 7.04 -8.20
C LEU A 85 1.06 8.16 -9.07
N GLU A 86 0.37 8.56 -10.14
CA GLU A 86 0.74 9.72 -10.97
C GLU A 86 0.79 11.02 -10.15
N LYS A 87 -0.26 11.29 -9.35
CA LYS A 87 -0.31 12.45 -8.44
C LYS A 87 0.81 12.42 -7.42
N SER A 88 1.10 11.24 -6.85
CA SER A 88 2.19 11.03 -5.89
C SER A 88 3.56 11.33 -6.53
N ALA A 89 3.82 10.79 -7.72
CA ALA A 89 5.06 11.01 -8.46
C ALA A 89 5.27 12.49 -8.79
N ALA A 90 4.23 13.19 -9.26
CA ALA A 90 4.29 14.63 -9.51
C ALA A 90 4.62 15.43 -8.24
N LYS A 91 4.02 15.06 -7.11
CA LYS A 91 4.30 15.68 -5.80
C LYS A 91 5.74 15.49 -5.35
N ILE A 92 6.31 14.30 -5.54
CA ILE A 92 7.72 14.00 -5.21
C ILE A 92 8.64 14.82 -6.09
N LYS A 93 8.43 14.84 -7.42
CA LYS A 93 9.23 15.63 -8.36
C LYS A 93 9.27 17.11 -8.01
N ARG A 94 8.12 17.70 -7.66
CA ARG A 94 8.03 19.09 -7.21
C ARG A 94 8.85 19.36 -5.94
N ARG A 95 8.80 18.46 -4.96
CA ARG A 95 9.58 18.60 -3.72
C ARG A 95 11.08 18.56 -3.98
N LEU A 96 11.53 17.71 -4.90
CA LEU A 96 12.94 17.64 -5.29
C LEU A 96 13.41 18.92 -5.97
N SER A 97 12.62 19.51 -6.88
CA SER A 97 12.99 20.78 -7.53
C SER A 97 13.04 21.96 -6.55
N GLU A 98 12.10 22.01 -5.60
CA GLU A 98 12.09 23.02 -4.54
C GLU A 98 13.32 22.91 -3.63
N ALA A 99 13.72 21.69 -3.27
CA ALA A 99 14.90 21.46 -2.44
C ALA A 99 16.21 21.82 -3.15
N ALA A 100 16.31 21.56 -4.46
CA ALA A 100 17.48 21.92 -5.27
C ALA A 100 17.61 23.43 -5.52
N SER A 101 16.55 24.20 -5.26
CA SER A 101 16.51 25.67 -5.45
C SER A 101 16.76 26.45 -4.15
N ARG A 102 17.05 25.74 -3.04
CA ARG A 102 17.42 26.31 -1.73
C ARG A 102 18.93 26.24 -1.54
#